data_AF-X0VEP4-F1
#
_entry.id   AF-X0VEP4-F1
#
_cell.length_a   1.000
_cell.length_b   1.000
_cell.length_c   1.000
_cell.angle_alpha   90.00
_cell.angle_beta   90.00
_cell.angle_gamma   90.00
#
_symmetry.space_group_name_H-M   'P 1'
#
loop_
_entity.id
_entity.type
_entity.pdbx_description
1 polymer ?
#
loop_
_entity_poly.entity_id
_entity_poly.type
_entity_poly.pdbx_seq_one_letter_code
_entity_poly.pdbx_strand_id
1 'polypeptide(L)'
;MTQKKGTYKQSLAVEAQGRKVIIPFLTKIAYGGRFVWTDSDKFLQNNYGDILVSIDSSETVAVEMKTEKENKYGNLFLETWSNKRWNTPGWMDKLESCDILLYNFLKSDECFGVHFPSLVKWFNENKTKYKEKPQNKYVQANDTWGRPVPISVLTTKAG
;
A
#
# COMPACT_ATOMS: atom_id res chain seq x y z
N MET A 1 -27.30 -16.17 -7.87
CA MET A 1 -26.60 -15.43 -6.78
C MET A 1 -26.27 -14.03 -7.28
N THR A 2 -27.07 -13.05 -6.89
CA THR A 2 -26.97 -11.66 -7.38
C THR A 2 -25.94 -10.91 -6.53
N GLN A 3 -24.73 -10.68 -7.06
CA GLN A 3 -23.71 -9.87 -6.40
C GLN A 3 -24.21 -8.42 -6.22
N LYS A 4 -24.16 -7.91 -4.98
CA LYS A 4 -24.53 -6.53 -4.65
C LYS A 4 -23.53 -5.54 -5.27
N LYS A 5 -23.92 -4.87 -6.36
CA LYS A 5 -23.18 -3.81 -7.10
C LYS A 5 -22.75 -2.58 -6.27
N GLY A 6 -23.16 -2.45 -5.01
CA GLY A 6 -22.96 -1.24 -4.20
C GLY A 6 -21.60 -1.10 -3.49
N THR A 7 -20.86 -2.19 -3.29
CA THR A 7 -19.74 -2.25 -2.32
C THR A 7 -18.33 -2.19 -2.92
N TYR A 8 -18.12 -2.65 -4.16
CA TYR A 8 -16.84 -2.49 -4.87
C TYR A 8 -16.50 -1.01 -5.17
N LYS A 9 -17.53 -0.18 -5.37
CA LYS A 9 -17.36 1.27 -5.54
C LYS A 9 -16.73 1.96 -4.32
N GLN A 10 -16.84 1.35 -3.13
CA GLN A 10 -16.36 1.97 -1.89
C GLN A 10 -14.83 1.90 -1.76
N SER A 11 -14.19 0.78 -2.11
CA SER A 11 -12.72 0.70 -2.08
C SER A 11 -12.11 1.64 -3.12
N LEU A 12 -12.68 1.68 -4.33
CA LEU A 12 -12.26 2.60 -5.39
C LEU A 12 -12.43 4.07 -4.96
N ALA A 13 -13.50 4.41 -4.24
CA ALA A 13 -13.72 5.77 -3.75
C ALA A 13 -12.69 6.17 -2.69
N VAL A 14 -12.32 5.26 -1.79
CA VAL A 14 -11.28 5.48 -0.77
C VAL A 14 -9.92 5.68 -1.42
N GLU A 15 -9.55 4.82 -2.38
CA GLU A 15 -8.30 4.95 -3.14
C GLU A 15 -8.25 6.26 -3.94
N ALA A 16 -9.34 6.61 -4.62
CA ALA A 16 -9.44 7.87 -5.37
C ALA A 16 -9.32 9.10 -4.46
N GLN A 17 -9.87 9.04 -3.25
CA GLN A 17 -9.69 10.11 -2.26
C GLN A 17 -8.25 10.16 -1.74
N GLY A 18 -7.63 9.01 -1.48
CA GLY A 18 -6.21 8.90 -1.12
C GLY A 18 -5.30 9.56 -2.14
N ARG A 19 -5.51 9.27 -3.44
CA ARG A 19 -4.77 9.91 -4.54
C ARG A 19 -4.88 11.43 -4.48
N LYS A 20 -6.09 11.98 -4.28
CA LYS A 20 -6.30 13.44 -4.19
C LYS A 20 -5.55 14.06 -3.01
N VAL A 21 -5.56 13.40 -1.85
CA VAL A 21 -4.92 13.91 -0.63
C VAL A 21 -3.39 13.86 -0.75
N ILE A 22 -2.82 12.85 -1.42
CA ILE A 22 -1.36 12.71 -1.49
C ILE A 22 -0.70 13.60 -2.56
N ILE A 23 -1.43 14.04 -3.60
CA ILE A 23 -0.86 14.84 -4.70
C ILE A 23 -0.11 16.10 -4.22
N PRO A 24 -0.65 16.93 -3.29
CA PRO A 24 0.08 18.09 -2.78
C PRO A 24 1.41 17.71 -2.12
N PHE A 25 1.44 16.61 -1.38
CA PHE A 25 2.66 16.08 -0.76
C PHE A 25 3.66 15.64 -1.83
N LEU A 26 3.23 14.81 -2.79
CA LEU A 26 4.07 14.33 -3.90
C LEU A 26 4.65 15.49 -4.71
N THR A 27 3.82 16.48 -5.05
CA THR A 27 4.23 17.66 -5.82
C THR A 27 5.30 18.46 -5.07
N LYS A 28 5.23 18.52 -3.74
CA LYS A 28 6.19 19.23 -2.89
C LYS A 28 7.54 18.51 -2.79
N ILE A 29 7.53 17.18 -2.70
CA ILE A 29 8.77 16.39 -2.55
C ILE A 29 9.43 16.09 -3.89
N ALA A 30 8.65 16.07 -4.98
CA ALA A 30 9.16 15.75 -6.30
C ALA A 30 9.97 16.90 -6.88
N TYR A 31 11.08 16.57 -7.52
CA TYR A 31 11.89 17.47 -8.30
C TYR A 31 11.08 18.13 -9.42
N GLY A 32 10.83 19.43 -9.26
CA GLY A 32 9.97 20.19 -10.18
C GLY A 32 8.53 19.67 -10.24
N GLY A 33 8.04 19.00 -9.19
CA GLY A 33 6.68 18.43 -9.14
C GLY A 33 6.49 17.19 -10.03
N ARG A 34 7.56 16.52 -10.45
CA ARG A 34 7.51 15.41 -11.41
C ARG A 34 7.30 14.05 -10.73
N PHE A 35 6.13 13.47 -10.95
CA PHE A 35 5.83 12.09 -10.60
C PHE A 35 4.87 11.50 -11.64
N VAL A 36 4.84 10.17 -11.75
CA VAL A 36 3.94 9.43 -12.64
C VAL A 36 3.24 8.30 -11.89
N TRP A 37 1.97 8.09 -12.20
CA TRP A 37 1.26 6.89 -11.77
C TRP A 37 1.60 5.73 -12.69
N THR A 38 1.73 4.53 -12.15
CA THR A 38 2.10 3.32 -12.91
C THR A 38 0.90 2.54 -13.44
N ASP A 39 -0.32 3.02 -13.21
CA ASP A 39 -1.57 2.28 -13.48
C ASP A 39 -1.83 1.96 -14.96
N SER A 40 -1.16 2.65 -15.88
CA SER A 40 -1.20 2.34 -17.32
C SER A 40 -0.29 1.17 -17.72
N ASP A 41 0.64 0.73 -16.88
CA ASP A 41 1.61 -0.32 -17.18
C ASP A 41 1.69 -1.36 -16.06
N LYS A 42 1.22 -2.58 -16.35
CA LYS A 42 1.21 -3.68 -15.38
C LYS A 42 2.60 -4.13 -14.97
N PHE A 43 3.59 -4.04 -15.84
CA PHE A 43 4.96 -4.40 -15.47
C PHE A 43 5.50 -3.37 -14.47
N LEU A 44 5.30 -2.08 -14.73
CA LEU A 44 5.72 -1.03 -13.78
C LEU A 44 4.99 -1.18 -12.45
N GLN A 45 3.66 -1.33 -12.48
CA GLN A 45 2.86 -1.46 -11.27
C GLN A 45 3.25 -2.68 -10.42
N ASN A 46 3.50 -3.83 -11.06
CA ASN A 46 3.82 -5.05 -10.32
C ASN A 46 5.25 -5.12 -9.77
N ASN A 47 6.18 -4.28 -10.25
CA ASN A 47 7.57 -4.29 -9.81
C ASN A 47 7.93 -3.09 -8.93
N TYR A 48 7.41 -1.90 -9.24
CA TYR A 48 7.78 -0.62 -8.63
C TYR A 48 6.65 -0.01 -7.78
N GLY A 49 5.45 -0.60 -7.76
CA GLY A 49 4.31 -0.08 -7.01
C GLY A 49 3.54 0.99 -7.78
N ASP A 50 2.77 1.81 -7.08
CA ASP A 50 1.78 2.72 -7.67
C ASP A 50 2.32 4.01 -8.31
N ILE A 51 3.48 4.50 -7.87
CA ILE A 51 4.00 5.82 -8.23
C ILE A 51 5.51 5.79 -8.42
N LEU A 52 6.00 6.48 -9.45
CA LEU A 52 7.42 6.84 -9.57
C LEU A 52 7.57 8.34 -9.34
N VAL A 53 8.43 8.73 -8.41
CA VAL A 53 8.65 10.12 -8.00
C VAL A 53 10.10 10.51 -8.30
N SER A 54 10.32 11.50 -9.17
CA SER A 54 11.66 12.04 -9.37
C SER A 54 12.02 12.90 -8.16
N ILE A 55 13.09 12.58 -7.44
CA ILE A 55 13.52 13.36 -6.27
C ILE A 55 14.64 14.35 -6.60
N ASP A 56 15.39 14.09 -7.68
CA ASP A 56 16.25 15.06 -8.35
C ASP A 56 16.30 14.83 -9.88
N SER A 57 17.32 15.37 -10.56
CA SER A 57 17.51 15.21 -12.01
C SER A 57 17.93 13.80 -12.47
N SER A 58 18.37 12.95 -11.55
CA SER A 58 18.97 11.63 -11.79
C SER A 58 18.33 10.50 -10.98
N GLU A 59 17.65 10.81 -9.88
CA GLU A 59 17.12 9.84 -8.95
C GLU A 59 15.59 9.80 -8.97
N THR A 60 15.06 8.58 -8.99
CA THR A 60 13.63 8.28 -8.95
C THR A 60 13.36 7.27 -7.85
N VAL A 61 12.35 7.55 -7.04
CA VAL A 61 11.89 6.71 -5.95
C VAL A 61 10.58 6.06 -6.35
N ALA A 62 10.52 4.74 -6.19
CA ALA A 62 9.36 3.90 -6.41
C ALA A 62 8.52 3.81 -5.14
N VAL A 63 7.23 4.09 -5.25
CA VAL A 63 6.32 4.22 -4.10
C VAL A 63 5.10 3.34 -4.27
N GLU A 64 4.87 2.47 -3.30
CA GLU A 64 3.59 1.78 -3.12
C GLU A 64 2.68 2.63 -2.22
N MET A 65 1.42 2.81 -2.61
CA MET A 65 0.47 3.58 -1.82
C MET A 65 -0.65 2.69 -1.28
N LYS A 66 -0.91 2.79 0.02
CA LYS A 66 -2.11 2.23 0.65
C LYS A 66 -2.91 3.32 1.31
N THR A 67 -4.24 3.21 1.21
CA THR A 67 -5.14 4.19 1.81
C THR A 67 -6.24 3.46 2.56
N GLU A 68 -6.43 3.89 3.80
CA GLU A 68 -7.50 3.45 4.67
C GLU A 68 -8.34 4.65 5.12
N LYS A 69 -9.62 4.40 5.42
CA LYS A 69 -10.50 5.48 5.89
C LYS A 69 -10.07 6.03 7.25
N GLU A 70 -9.64 5.16 8.16
CA GLU A 70 -9.32 5.53 9.55
C GLU A 70 -8.33 4.54 10.19
N ASN A 71 -7.48 5.05 11.07
CA ASN A 71 -6.56 4.25 11.89
C ASN A 71 -7.27 3.70 13.14
N LYS A 72 -8.26 2.82 12.94
CA LYS A 72 -9.10 2.32 14.05
C LYS A 72 -8.35 1.42 15.03
N TYR A 73 -7.34 0.69 14.57
CA TYR A 73 -6.70 -0.38 15.33
C TYR A 73 -5.22 -0.15 15.61
N GLY A 74 -4.66 1.01 15.24
CA GLY A 74 -3.24 1.31 15.43
C GLY A 74 -2.31 0.37 14.65
N ASN A 75 -2.75 -0.17 13.51
CA ASN A 75 -2.00 -1.15 12.73
C ASN A 75 -2.07 -0.87 11.22
N LEU A 76 -1.07 -1.37 10.49
CA LEU A 76 -1.06 -1.45 9.04
C LEU A 76 -1.39 -2.89 8.63
N PHE A 77 -2.23 -3.06 7.61
CA PHE A 77 -2.51 -4.37 7.02
C PHE A 77 -1.46 -4.67 5.94
N LEU A 78 -0.54 -5.60 6.22
CA LEU A 78 0.50 -6.04 5.27
C LEU A 78 0.00 -7.26 4.49
N GLU A 79 -0.23 -7.10 3.19
CA GLU A 79 -0.85 -8.14 2.34
C GLU A 79 0.12 -9.25 1.99
N THR A 80 -0.24 -10.49 2.28
CA THR A 80 0.52 -11.70 1.88
C THR A 80 -0.04 -12.32 0.61
N TRP A 81 -1.34 -12.18 0.36
CA TRP A 81 -1.99 -12.74 -0.81
C TRP A 81 -2.94 -11.72 -1.42
N SER A 82 -2.75 -11.39 -2.69
CA SER A 82 -3.76 -10.65 -3.45
C SER A 82 -4.93 -11.56 -3.82
N ASN A 83 -4.70 -12.87 -3.91
CA ASN A 83 -5.78 -13.86 -4.00
C ASN A 83 -5.30 -15.23 -3.48
N LYS A 84 -5.68 -15.57 -2.25
CA LYS A 84 -5.19 -16.77 -1.58
C LYS A 84 -5.71 -18.06 -2.22
N ARG A 85 -7.00 -18.09 -2.60
CA ARG A 85 -7.59 -19.22 -3.36
C ARG A 85 -6.78 -19.61 -4.60
N TRP A 86 -6.21 -18.63 -5.31
CA TRP A 86 -5.45 -18.85 -6.54
C TRP A 86 -3.93 -18.79 -6.32
N ASN A 87 -3.47 -18.82 -5.07
CA ASN A 87 -2.04 -18.67 -4.70
C ASN A 87 -1.38 -17.46 -5.37
N THR A 88 -2.12 -16.37 -5.55
CA THR A 88 -1.58 -15.14 -6.15
C THR A 88 -0.96 -14.28 -5.04
N PRO A 89 0.38 -14.05 -5.07
CA PRO A 89 1.07 -13.34 -3.99
C PRO A 89 0.57 -11.90 -3.80
N GLY A 90 0.70 -11.38 -2.59
CA GLY A 90 0.38 -9.99 -2.28
C GLY A 90 1.52 -9.02 -2.59
N TRP A 91 1.28 -7.72 -2.41
CA TRP A 91 2.29 -6.69 -2.68
C TRP A 91 3.55 -6.80 -1.81
N MET A 92 3.47 -7.38 -0.60
CA MET A 92 4.66 -7.63 0.22
C MET A 92 5.66 -8.62 -0.42
N ASP A 93 5.18 -9.50 -1.30
CA ASP A 93 6.00 -10.52 -1.96
C ASP A 93 6.23 -10.22 -3.45
N LYS A 94 5.40 -9.36 -4.08
CA LYS A 94 5.50 -9.02 -5.51
C LYS A 94 6.44 -7.87 -5.84
N LEU A 95 6.47 -6.84 -5.00
CA LEU A 95 7.16 -5.59 -5.31
C LEU A 95 8.65 -5.73 -5.01
N GLU A 96 9.45 -6.04 -6.04
CA GLU A 96 10.90 -6.24 -5.90
C GLU A 96 11.70 -4.93 -5.88
N SER A 97 11.19 -3.89 -6.55
CA SER A 97 11.89 -2.61 -6.77
C SER A 97 11.13 -1.40 -6.21
N CYS A 98 10.31 -1.62 -5.19
CA CYS A 98 9.64 -0.55 -4.45
C CYS A 98 10.55 -0.03 -3.33
N ASP A 99 10.66 1.29 -3.19
CA ASP A 99 11.53 1.93 -2.20
C ASP A 99 10.77 2.36 -0.94
N ILE A 100 9.54 2.87 -1.10
CA ILE A 100 8.75 3.45 0.00
C ILE A 100 7.30 2.94 -0.04
N LEU A 101 6.78 2.58 1.13
CA LEU A 101 5.35 2.49 1.37
C LEU A 101 4.83 3.81 1.94
N LEU A 102 3.85 4.41 1.28
CA LEU A 102 3.03 5.47 1.86
C LEU A 102 1.67 4.89 2.29
N TYR A 103 1.39 4.94 3.60
CA TYR A 103 0.14 4.44 4.17
C TYR A 103 -0.70 5.58 4.74
N ASN A 104 -1.78 5.91 4.05
CA ASN A 104 -2.65 7.06 4.35
C ASN A 104 -3.88 6.68 5.16
N PHE A 105 -4.24 7.50 6.14
CA PHE A 105 -5.49 7.43 6.89
C PHE A 105 -6.33 8.70 6.70
N LEU A 106 -7.38 8.61 5.89
CA LEU A 106 -8.13 9.79 5.41
C LEU A 106 -8.79 10.62 6.51
N LYS A 107 -9.32 9.98 7.56
CA LYS A 107 -10.08 10.68 8.61
C LYS A 107 -9.17 11.46 9.57
N SER A 108 -7.96 10.96 9.83
CA SER A 108 -7.00 11.60 10.73
C SER A 108 -5.99 12.49 9.99
N ASP A 109 -5.99 12.46 8.66
CA ASP A 109 -4.99 13.14 7.81
C ASP A 109 -3.55 12.72 8.15
N GLU A 110 -3.38 11.44 8.50
CA GLU A 110 -2.09 10.85 8.82
C GLU A 110 -1.55 10.08 7.61
N CYS A 111 -0.27 10.25 7.31
CA CYS A 111 0.46 9.44 6.33
C CYS A 111 1.73 8.89 6.97
N PHE A 112 1.90 7.57 6.89
CA PHE A 112 3.11 6.88 7.34
C PHE A 112 3.97 6.53 6.14
N GLY A 113 5.20 7.06 6.10
CA GLY A 113 6.25 6.62 5.18
C GLY A 113 7.10 5.53 5.82
N VAL A 114 7.31 4.42 5.11
CA VAL A 114 8.15 3.31 5.58
C VAL A 114 9.10 2.90 4.46
N HIS A 115 10.38 2.72 4.79
CA HIS A 115 11.36 2.15 3.86
C HIS A 115 10.98 0.71 3.51
N PHE A 116 10.56 0.49 2.27
CA PHE A 116 9.93 -0.75 1.83
C PHE A 116 10.88 -1.95 1.88
N PRO A 117 12.16 -1.86 1.44
CA PRO A 117 13.09 -2.97 1.56
C PRO A 117 13.32 -3.40 3.01
N SER A 118 13.42 -2.44 3.93
CA SER A 118 13.54 -2.72 5.38
C SER A 118 12.27 -3.39 5.92
N LEU A 119 11.10 -2.93 5.50
CA LEU A 119 9.81 -3.51 5.85
C LEU A 119 9.69 -4.96 5.37
N VAL A 120 10.03 -5.25 4.11
CA VAL A 120 9.98 -6.61 3.54
C VAL A 120 10.91 -7.55 4.31
N LYS A 121 12.15 -7.14 4.55
CA LYS A 121 13.12 -7.92 5.33
C LYS A 121 12.59 -8.23 6.73
N TRP A 122 12.19 -7.19 7.47
CA TRP A 122 11.64 -7.34 8.81
C TRP A 122 10.39 -8.22 8.81
N PHE A 123 9.49 -8.03 7.83
CA PHE A 123 8.26 -8.80 7.74
C PHE A 123 8.53 -10.28 7.50
N ASN A 124 9.48 -10.63 6.63
CA ASN A 124 9.82 -12.03 6.37
C ASN A 124 10.36 -12.74 7.61
N GLU A 125 11.12 -12.05 8.45
CA GLU A 125 11.64 -12.58 9.72
C GLU A 125 10.57 -12.70 10.82
N ASN A 126 9.49 -11.91 10.74
CA ASN A 126 8.54 -11.74 11.85
C ASN A 126 7.08 -12.11 11.53
N LYS A 127 6.72 -12.35 10.26
CA LYS A 127 5.32 -12.50 9.82
C LYS A 127 4.56 -13.61 10.54
N THR A 128 5.23 -14.68 10.96
CA THR A 128 4.62 -15.80 11.70
C THR A 128 4.11 -15.39 13.09
N LYS A 129 4.62 -14.30 13.68
CA LYS A 129 4.16 -13.73 14.97
C LYS A 129 2.79 -13.05 14.86
N TYR A 130 2.37 -12.68 13.65
CA TYR A 130 1.12 -11.97 13.39
C TYR A 130 0.16 -12.90 12.68
N LYS A 131 -1.03 -13.12 13.27
CA LYS A 131 -2.05 -13.98 12.66
C LYS A 131 -2.50 -13.42 11.31
N GLU A 132 -2.43 -14.25 10.28
CA GLU A 132 -2.98 -13.92 8.95
C GLU A 132 -4.51 -13.87 9.01
N LYS A 133 -5.08 -12.87 8.36
CA LYS A 133 -6.52 -12.61 8.33
C LYS A 133 -6.97 -12.24 6.91
N PRO A 134 -8.18 -12.63 6.51
CA PRO A 134 -8.78 -12.13 5.27
C PRO A 134 -9.08 -10.62 5.40
N GLN A 135 -8.91 -9.88 4.31
CA GLN A 135 -9.36 -8.50 4.20
C GLN A 135 -10.85 -8.50 3.87
N ASN A 136 -11.69 -8.42 4.90
CA ASN A 136 -13.15 -8.47 4.77
C ASN A 136 -13.83 -7.10 4.95
N LYS A 137 -13.05 -6.02 5.04
CA LYS A 137 -13.56 -4.66 5.26
C LYS A 137 -14.37 -4.16 4.07
N TYR A 138 -14.01 -4.59 2.86
CA TYR A 138 -14.71 -4.28 1.62
C TYR A 138 -15.02 -5.59 0.89
N VAL A 139 -16.15 -5.65 0.17
CA VAL A 139 -16.41 -6.77 -0.74
C VAL A 139 -15.56 -6.57 -1.98
N GLN A 140 -14.46 -7.31 -2.06
CA GLN A 140 -13.57 -7.35 -3.21
C GLN A 140 -13.82 -8.65 -3.99
N ALA A 141 -13.53 -8.64 -5.30
CA ALA A 141 -13.54 -9.86 -6.11
C ALA A 141 -12.41 -10.83 -5.68
N ASN A 142 -11.37 -10.26 -5.08
CA ASN A 142 -10.19 -10.95 -4.62
C ASN A 142 -10.38 -11.51 -3.21
N ASP A 143 -9.86 -12.72 -3.03
CA ASP A 143 -9.67 -13.35 -1.71
C ASP A 143 -8.36 -12.85 -1.11
N THR A 144 -8.34 -11.58 -0.71
CA THR A 144 -7.13 -10.89 -0.22
C THR A 144 -6.86 -11.23 1.24
N TRP A 145 -5.61 -11.59 1.56
CA TRP A 145 -5.17 -11.94 2.91
C TRP A 145 -3.91 -11.21 3.28
N GLY A 146 -3.74 -10.97 4.57
CA GLY A 146 -2.61 -10.24 5.10
C GLY A 146 -2.54 -10.31 6.61
N ARG A 147 -1.57 -9.58 7.16
CA ARG A 147 -1.23 -9.62 8.58
C ARG A 147 -1.29 -8.20 9.12
N PRO A 148 -2.23 -7.89 10.04
CA PRO A 148 -2.24 -6.60 10.73
C PRO A 148 -1.02 -6.50 11.65
N VAL A 149 -0.19 -5.48 11.45
CA VAL A 149 1.01 -5.22 12.25
C VAL A 149 0.91 -3.85 12.92
N PRO A 150 1.11 -3.73 14.25
CA PRO A 150 1.04 -2.45 14.94
C PRO A 150 2.02 -1.41 14.37
N ILE A 151 1.56 -0.18 14.17
CA ILE A 151 2.36 0.93 13.64
C ILE A 151 3.57 1.23 14.53
N SER A 152 3.40 1.11 15.86
CA SER A 152 4.49 1.30 16.84
C SER A 152 5.66 0.35 16.63
N VAL A 153 5.40 -0.86 16.11
CA VAL A 153 6.46 -1.83 15.80
C VAL A 153 7.21 -1.41 14.54
N LEU A 154 6.48 -0.99 13.51
CA LEU A 154 7.06 -0.63 12.21
C LEU A 154 7.92 0.63 12.30
N THR A 155 7.46 1.64 13.04
CA THR A 155 8.20 2.91 13.27
C THR A 155 9.47 2.74 14.09
N THR A 156 9.57 1.69 14.92
CA THR A 156 10.76 1.44 15.76
C THR A 156 11.73 0.44 15.15
N LYS A 157 11.23 -0.52 14.35
CA LYS A 157 12.01 -1.71 13.92
C LYS A 157 12.17 -1.86 12.41
N ALA A 158 11.41 -1.12 11.61
CA ALA A 158 11.42 -1.18 10.15
C ALA A 158 11.55 0.21 9.49
N GLY A 159 11.59 1.28 10.29
CA GLY A 159 11.79 2.67 9.86
C GLY A 159 13.25 3.08 9.86
#